data_AF-A0A973B7V6-F1
#
_entry.id   AF-A0A973B7V6-F1
#
_cell.length_a   1.000
_cell.length_b   1.000
_cell.length_c   1.000
_cell.angle_alpha   90.00
_cell.angle_beta   90.00
_cell.angle_gamma   90.00
#
_symmetry.space_group_name_H-M   'P 1'
#
loop_
_entity.id
_entity.type
_entity.pdbx_description
1 polymer ?
#
loop_
_entity_poly.entity_id
_entity_poly.type
_entity_poly.pdbx_seq_one_letter_code
_entity_poly.pdbx_strand_id
1 'polypeptide(L)'
;MSMPFDTPLKARHSPTFSDTLFLGFLALVLVAVAAVGRMAYVEGQKNEVSKKNALAWATWLEQAGTDRFKDDYEFSGCAGGETATGQTWADCLPQLVGFTGPLSDMRNPFTQQALTFAAKCDPSNKSLAGALVIERLVPTPPGSAVPLYPLPLTDRDATDQKMQLRVTACDQGAYPGKATEVTF
;
A
#
# COMPACT_ATOMS: atom_id res chain seq x y z
N MET A 1 -37.75 43.65 -65.30
CA MET A 1 -37.46 42.22 -65.08
C MET A 1 -37.13 42.04 -63.61
N SER A 2 -38.14 41.81 -62.77
CA SER A 2 -38.02 41.77 -61.31
C SER A 2 -37.64 40.36 -60.87
N MET A 3 -36.47 40.18 -60.26
CA MET A 3 -36.12 38.95 -59.55
C MET A 3 -36.79 38.97 -58.17
N PRO A 4 -37.42 37.87 -57.70
CA PRO A 4 -37.89 37.82 -56.32
C PRO A 4 -36.70 37.59 -55.38
N PHE A 5 -36.60 38.47 -54.38
CA PHE A 5 -35.79 38.31 -53.18
C PHE A 5 -36.51 37.33 -52.22
N ASP A 6 -35.71 36.68 -51.38
CA ASP A 6 -36.05 35.99 -50.13
C ASP A 6 -36.78 34.64 -50.11
N THR A 7 -36.04 33.62 -49.65
CA THR A 7 -36.39 33.09 -48.32
C THR A 7 -35.13 32.61 -47.59
N PRO A 8 -34.80 33.14 -46.39
CA PRO A 8 -33.69 32.64 -45.60
C PRO A 8 -34.02 31.25 -45.06
N LEU A 9 -33.09 30.31 -45.25
CA LEU A 9 -33.08 29.00 -44.58
C LEU A 9 -33.26 29.19 -43.08
N LYS A 10 -34.43 28.82 -42.54
CA LYS A 10 -34.60 28.67 -41.10
C LYS A 10 -35.36 27.41 -40.76
N ALA A 11 -34.77 26.27 -41.08
CA ALA A 11 -35.12 25.02 -40.41
C ALA A 11 -34.58 25.08 -38.97
N ARG A 12 -35.32 25.72 -38.06
CA ARG A 12 -35.08 25.55 -36.63
C ARG A 12 -35.78 24.26 -36.23
N HIS A 13 -35.11 23.14 -36.44
CA HIS A 13 -35.56 21.86 -35.89
C HIS A 13 -35.35 21.94 -34.37
N SER A 14 -36.40 22.29 -33.65
CA SER A 14 -36.45 22.10 -32.20
C SER A 14 -36.34 20.60 -31.96
N PRO A 15 -35.46 20.14 -31.04
CA PRO A 15 -35.27 18.73 -30.79
C PRO A 15 -36.63 18.11 -30.46
N THR A 16 -36.94 16.99 -31.11
CA THR A 16 -38.17 16.27 -30.81
C THR A 16 -38.11 15.76 -29.37
N PHE A 17 -39.27 15.39 -28.80
CA PHE A 17 -39.31 14.76 -27.48
C PHE A 17 -38.38 13.53 -27.42
N SER A 18 -38.35 12.74 -28.51
CA SER A 18 -37.46 11.59 -28.66
C SER A 18 -35.98 11.99 -28.63
N ASP A 19 -35.60 13.05 -29.35
CA ASP A 19 -34.21 13.54 -29.37
C ASP A 19 -33.78 14.05 -27.99
N THR A 20 -34.67 14.77 -27.30
CA THR A 20 -34.40 15.29 -25.95
C THR A 20 -34.23 14.16 -24.94
N LEU A 21 -35.07 13.12 -25.00
CA LEU A 21 -34.97 11.94 -24.16
C LEU A 21 -33.69 11.15 -24.45
N PHE A 22 -33.34 10.97 -25.73
CA PHE A 22 -32.12 10.30 -26.15
C PHE A 22 -30.86 11.03 -25.69
N LEU A 23 -30.80 12.35 -25.87
CA LEU A 23 -29.67 13.17 -25.40
C LEU A 23 -29.56 13.18 -23.87
N GLY A 24 -30.69 13.22 -23.15
CA GLY A 24 -30.72 13.08 -21.70
C GLY A 24 -30.16 11.73 -21.24
N PHE A 25 -30.53 10.65 -21.92
CA PHE A 25 -30.00 9.31 -21.67
C PHE A 25 -28.49 9.24 -21.94
N LEU A 26 -28.00 9.77 -23.07
CA LEU A 26 -26.57 9.82 -23.38
C LEU A 26 -25.78 10.60 -22.32
N ALA A 27 -26.30 11.75 -21.88
CA ALA A 27 -25.67 12.54 -20.82
C ALA A 27 -25.59 11.74 -19.51
N LEU A 28 -26.66 11.01 -19.16
CA LEU A 28 -26.68 10.15 -17.97
C LEU A 28 -25.64 9.03 -18.09
N VAL A 29 -25.53 8.36 -19.24
CA VAL A 29 -24.53 7.31 -19.48
C VAL A 29 -23.10 7.87 -19.33
N LEU A 30 -22.83 9.06 -19.88
CA LEU A 30 -21.51 9.70 -19.74
C LEU A 30 -21.16 10.00 -18.28
N VAL A 31 -22.12 10.50 -17.50
CA VAL A 31 -21.93 10.73 -16.05
C VAL A 31 -21.69 9.42 -15.31
N ALA A 32 -22.42 8.35 -15.63
CA ALA A 32 -22.24 7.04 -15.02
C ALA A 32 -20.84 6.46 -15.31
N VAL A 33 -20.36 6.54 -16.55
CA VAL A 33 -19.01 6.09 -16.93
C VAL A 33 -17.93 6.90 -16.21
N ALA A 34 -18.08 8.23 -16.13
CA ALA A 34 -17.14 9.08 -15.40
C ALA A 34 -17.10 8.75 -13.91
N ALA A 35 -18.25 8.45 -13.30
CA ALA A 35 -18.33 8.02 -11.90
C ALA A 35 -17.60 6.69 -11.67
N VAL A 36 -17.85 5.68 -12.52
CA VAL A 36 -17.15 4.38 -12.45
C VAL A 36 -15.64 4.54 -12.63
N GLY A 37 -15.22 5.36 -13.60
CA GLY A 37 -13.81 5.66 -13.84
C GLY A 37 -13.13 6.31 -12.62
N ARG A 38 -13.80 7.27 -11.97
CA ARG A 38 -13.29 7.90 -10.74
C ARG A 38 -13.15 6.91 -9.60
N MET A 39 -14.12 6.03 -9.39
CA MET A 39 -14.07 5.01 -8.34
C MET A 39 -12.88 4.06 -8.56
N ALA A 40 -12.74 3.53 -9.78
CA ALA A 40 -11.62 2.66 -10.15
C ALA A 40 -10.26 3.36 -9.96
N TYR A 41 -10.15 4.63 -10.31
CA TYR A 41 -8.92 5.41 -10.11
C TYR A 41 -8.57 5.57 -8.63
N VAL A 42 -9.54 5.95 -7.80
CA VAL A 42 -9.33 6.15 -6.35
C VAL A 42 -8.93 4.82 -5.68
N GLU A 43 -9.55 3.71 -6.05
CA GLU A 43 -9.18 2.39 -5.55
C GLU A 43 -7.77 1.97 -6.00
N GLY A 44 -7.41 2.24 -7.25
CA GLY A 44 -6.05 2.04 -7.76
C GLY A 44 -5.00 2.84 -6.98
N GLN A 45 -5.29 4.10 -6.66
CA GLN A 45 -4.39 4.94 -5.87
C GLN A 45 -4.13 4.36 -4.47
N LYS A 46 -5.14 3.79 -3.80
CA LYS A 46 -4.96 3.18 -2.48
C LYS A 46 -3.96 2.02 -2.53
N ASN A 47 -4.04 1.16 -3.54
CA ASN A 47 -3.10 0.07 -3.71
C ASN A 47 -1.66 0.57 -3.93
N GLU A 48 -1.49 1.62 -4.74
CA GLU A 48 -0.17 2.22 -4.98
C GLU A 48 0.42 2.88 -3.71
N VAL A 49 -0.42 3.55 -2.91
CA VAL A 49 0.01 4.10 -1.61
C VAL A 49 0.45 2.98 -0.66
N SER A 50 -0.30 1.87 -0.58
CA SER A 50 0.11 0.72 0.24
C SER A 50 1.45 0.12 -0.18
N LYS A 51 1.71 0.02 -1.49
CA LYS A 51 3.02 -0.42 -2.02
C LYS A 51 4.13 0.55 -1.62
N LYS A 52 3.89 1.86 -1.71
CA LYS A 52 4.86 2.88 -1.30
C LYS A 52 5.14 2.82 0.21
N ASN A 53 4.12 2.58 1.04
CA ASN A 53 4.32 2.37 2.47
C ASN A 53 5.23 1.15 2.72
N ALA A 54 4.94 0.01 2.09
CA ALA A 54 5.81 -1.17 2.22
C ALA A 54 7.24 -0.93 1.74
N LEU A 55 7.42 -0.18 0.65
CA LEU A 55 8.74 0.20 0.17
C LEU A 55 9.45 1.11 1.16
N ALA A 56 8.77 2.11 1.73
CA ALA A 56 9.35 3.01 2.71
C ALA A 56 9.77 2.26 3.99
N TRP A 57 8.96 1.27 4.42
CA TRP A 57 9.34 0.34 5.48
C TRP A 57 10.58 -0.47 5.13
N ALA A 58 10.62 -1.07 3.95
CA ALA A 58 11.78 -1.83 3.49
C ALA A 58 13.05 -0.97 3.41
N THR A 59 12.97 0.23 2.83
CA THR A 59 14.09 1.17 2.75
C THR A 59 14.59 1.59 4.13
N TRP A 60 13.68 1.89 5.05
CA TRP A 60 14.06 2.23 6.41
C TRP A 60 14.73 1.04 7.12
N LEU A 61 14.16 -0.17 7.01
CA LEU A 61 14.73 -1.38 7.61
C LEU A 61 16.12 -1.72 7.05
N GLU A 62 16.31 -1.60 5.74
CA GLU A 62 17.63 -1.83 5.11
C GLU A 62 18.68 -0.85 5.64
N GLN A 63 18.35 0.45 5.74
CA GLN A 63 19.26 1.45 6.27
C GLN A 63 19.53 1.25 7.77
N ALA A 64 18.48 0.93 8.53
CA ALA A 64 18.61 0.58 9.94
C ALA A 64 19.51 -0.65 10.12
N GLY A 65 19.42 -1.66 9.25
CA GLY A 65 20.28 -2.85 9.30
C GLY A 65 21.77 -2.58 9.10
N THR A 66 22.13 -1.47 8.45
CA THR A 66 23.53 -1.02 8.35
C THR A 66 23.98 -0.22 9.56
N ASP A 67 23.09 0.56 10.16
CA ASP A 67 23.44 1.57 11.17
C ASP A 67 23.22 1.10 12.62
N ARG A 68 22.33 0.14 12.86
CA ARG A 68 21.88 -0.25 14.21
C ARG A 68 22.93 -0.90 15.11
N PHE A 69 24.10 -1.25 14.56
CA PHE A 69 25.24 -1.79 15.30
C PHE A 69 26.23 -0.70 15.71
N LYS A 70 25.94 0.58 15.45
CA LYS A 70 26.73 1.72 15.91
C LYS A 70 26.42 2.02 17.37
N ASP A 71 27.42 2.48 18.12
CA ASP A 71 27.33 2.74 19.56
C ASP A 71 26.32 3.84 19.93
N ASP A 72 25.97 4.73 19.00
CA ASP A 72 25.08 5.88 19.16
C ASP A 72 23.78 5.77 18.36
N TYR A 73 23.32 4.56 18.06
CA TYR A 73 22.11 4.38 17.27
C TYR A 73 20.87 4.96 17.96
N GLU A 74 20.14 5.80 17.22
CA GLU A 74 19.03 6.62 17.73
C GLU A 74 17.88 5.78 18.31
N PHE A 75 17.60 4.61 17.72
CA PHE A 75 16.50 3.74 18.13
C PHE A 75 17.03 2.59 18.99
N SER A 76 17.21 2.89 20.28
CA SER A 76 17.83 1.96 21.22
C SER A 76 17.13 0.61 21.30
N GLY A 77 15.81 0.51 21.05
CA GLY A 77 15.06 -0.76 21.07
C GLY A 77 15.23 -1.59 19.80
N CYS A 78 15.79 -1.01 18.74
CA CYS A 78 16.13 -1.66 17.48
C CYS A 78 17.65 -1.88 17.34
N ALA A 79 18.44 -1.54 18.35
CA ALA A 79 19.88 -1.64 18.30
C ALA A 79 20.33 -3.11 18.19
N GLY A 80 21.46 -3.32 17.51
CA GLY A 80 22.10 -4.63 17.38
C GLY A 80 23.42 -4.70 18.12
N GLY A 81 23.94 -5.92 18.28
CA GLY A 81 25.25 -6.16 18.88
C GLY A 81 25.20 -6.54 20.36
N GLU A 82 26.37 -6.70 20.97
CA GLU A 82 26.52 -7.28 22.32
C GLU A 82 25.82 -6.45 23.41
N THR A 83 25.74 -5.14 23.23
CA THR A 83 25.07 -4.22 24.17
C THR A 83 23.53 -4.28 24.07
N ALA A 84 23.00 -4.84 22.98
CA ALA A 84 21.57 -5.01 22.73
C ALA A 84 21.05 -6.42 23.08
N THR A 85 21.85 -7.22 23.81
CA THR A 85 21.49 -8.60 24.18
C THR A 85 20.15 -8.64 24.90
N GLY A 86 19.17 -9.33 24.31
CA GLY A 86 17.82 -9.48 24.87
C GLY A 86 16.77 -8.50 24.34
N GLN A 87 17.14 -7.57 23.44
CA GLN A 87 16.16 -6.75 22.73
C GLN A 87 15.35 -7.58 21.74
N THR A 88 14.09 -7.22 21.63
CA THR A 88 13.12 -7.91 20.79
C THR A 88 12.42 -6.94 19.85
N TRP A 89 11.73 -7.49 18.86
CA TRP A 89 10.88 -6.69 17.98
C TRP A 89 9.83 -5.87 18.74
N ALA A 90 9.35 -6.35 19.90
CA ALA A 90 8.44 -5.60 20.77
C ALA A 90 9.06 -4.34 21.35
N ASP A 91 10.38 -4.30 21.55
CA ASP A 91 11.10 -3.12 22.02
C ASP A 91 11.36 -2.14 20.87
N CYS A 92 11.59 -2.68 19.66
CA CYS A 92 11.88 -1.92 18.45
C CYS A 92 10.64 -1.23 17.88
N LEU A 93 9.59 -1.99 17.58
CA LEU A 93 8.42 -1.52 16.81
C LEU A 93 7.78 -0.24 17.39
N PRO A 94 7.55 -0.11 18.72
CA PRO A 94 6.95 1.10 19.28
C PRO A 94 7.77 2.37 19.05
N GLN A 95 9.09 2.28 18.94
CA GLN A 95 9.94 3.44 18.62
C GLN A 95 9.80 3.89 17.16
N LEU A 96 9.44 2.96 16.27
CA LEU A 96 9.30 3.23 14.83
C LEU A 96 7.95 3.86 14.48
N VAL A 97 6.89 3.36 15.10
CA VAL A 97 5.51 3.80 14.85
C VAL A 97 4.98 4.79 15.89
N GLY A 98 5.73 4.99 16.99
CA GLY A 98 5.41 5.98 18.01
C GLY A 98 5.46 7.41 17.48
N PHE A 99 4.98 8.39 18.24
CA PHE A 99 4.78 9.76 17.77
C PHE A 99 6.03 10.43 17.15
N THR A 100 7.22 10.12 17.63
CA THR A 100 8.50 10.64 17.12
C THR A 100 9.22 9.67 16.19
N GLY A 101 8.59 8.54 15.87
CA GLY A 101 9.19 7.50 15.06
C GLY A 101 9.23 7.86 13.58
N PRO A 102 10.21 7.35 12.83
CA PRO A 102 10.40 7.64 11.41
C PRO A 102 9.24 7.17 10.53
N LEU A 103 8.39 6.27 11.03
CA LEU A 103 7.31 5.63 10.30
C LEU A 103 5.92 5.97 10.88
N SER A 104 5.87 6.96 11.77
CA SER A 104 4.70 7.37 12.56
C SER A 104 3.56 7.99 11.74
N ASP A 105 3.90 8.70 10.66
CA ASP A 105 2.93 9.39 9.80
C ASP A 105 2.27 8.46 8.77
N MET A 106 2.72 7.21 8.66
CA MET A 106 2.16 6.27 7.70
C MET A 106 0.76 5.84 8.10
N ARG A 107 -0.15 5.84 7.12
CA ARG A 107 -1.55 5.46 7.29
C ARG A 107 -1.92 4.39 6.29
N ASN A 108 -2.86 3.53 6.68
CA ASN A 108 -3.47 2.60 5.75
C ASN A 108 -4.46 3.37 4.85
N PRO A 109 -4.28 3.38 3.52
CA PRO A 109 -5.12 4.19 2.62
C PRO A 109 -6.57 3.66 2.48
N PHE A 110 -6.85 2.43 2.92
CA PHE A 110 -8.20 1.86 2.91
C PHE A 110 -9.01 2.24 4.15
N THR A 111 -8.38 2.23 5.33
CA THR A 111 -9.05 2.52 6.60
C THR A 111 -8.81 3.93 7.11
N GLN A 112 -7.82 4.64 6.56
CA GLN A 112 -7.32 5.95 7.03
C GLN A 112 -6.82 5.94 8.48
N GLN A 113 -6.58 4.75 9.05
CA GLN A 113 -6.03 4.55 10.38
C GLN A 113 -4.52 4.38 10.32
N ALA A 114 -3.87 4.31 11.49
CA ALA A 114 -2.47 3.92 11.60
C ALA A 114 -2.22 2.61 10.84
N LEU A 115 -1.02 2.48 10.28
CA LEU A 115 -0.64 1.27 9.56
C LEU A 115 -0.72 0.06 10.51
N THR A 116 -1.43 -0.99 10.07
CA THR A 116 -1.61 -2.21 10.84
C THR A 116 -0.63 -3.28 10.35
N PHE A 117 -0.10 -4.06 11.29
CA PHE A 117 0.77 -5.20 10.99
C PHE A 117 -0.03 -6.48 11.06
N ALA A 118 0.05 -7.31 10.03
CA ALA A 118 -0.59 -8.60 9.95
C ALA A 118 0.46 -9.71 9.86
N ALA A 119 0.15 -10.88 10.40
CA ALA A 119 1.03 -12.04 10.28
C ALA A 119 1.13 -12.57 8.84
N LYS A 120 0.08 -12.39 8.04
CA LYS A 120 0.00 -12.73 6.62
C LYS A 120 -1.13 -11.95 5.95
N CYS A 121 -1.07 -11.83 4.62
CA CYS A 121 -2.22 -11.41 3.83
C CYS A 121 -3.17 -12.59 3.63
N ASP A 122 -4.47 -12.38 3.88
CA ASP A 122 -5.50 -13.42 3.76
C ASP A 122 -6.70 -12.88 2.96
N PRO A 123 -6.94 -13.38 1.73
CA PRO A 123 -8.07 -12.98 0.91
C PRO A 123 -9.44 -13.24 1.53
N SER A 124 -9.51 -14.16 2.51
CA SER A 124 -10.72 -14.47 3.28
C SER A 124 -11.02 -13.36 4.29
N ASN A 125 -10.03 -12.58 4.70
CA ASN A 125 -10.17 -11.45 5.61
C ASN A 125 -9.86 -10.10 4.91
N LYS A 126 -10.90 -9.49 4.34
CA LYS A 126 -10.80 -8.20 3.65
C LYS A 126 -10.45 -7.02 4.56
N SER A 127 -10.50 -7.17 5.88
CA SER A 127 -10.04 -6.12 6.80
C SER A 127 -8.52 -5.89 6.73
N LEU A 128 -7.78 -6.82 6.12
CA LEU A 128 -6.34 -6.72 5.93
C LEU A 128 -5.93 -5.86 4.74
N ALA A 129 -6.88 -5.27 4.00
CA ALA A 129 -6.56 -4.40 2.88
C ALA A 129 -5.65 -3.23 3.32
N GLY A 130 -4.48 -3.11 2.70
CA GLY A 130 -3.45 -2.12 3.05
C GLY A 130 -2.69 -2.38 4.35
N ALA A 131 -2.88 -3.53 4.99
CA ALA A 131 -2.02 -3.96 6.10
C ALA A 131 -0.61 -4.27 5.59
N LEU A 132 0.37 -4.11 6.48
CA LEU A 132 1.75 -4.48 6.23
C LEU A 132 2.03 -5.85 6.86
N VAL A 133 2.73 -6.70 6.13
CA VAL A 133 3.21 -7.99 6.61
C VAL A 133 4.72 -7.95 6.61
N ILE A 134 5.32 -8.20 7.76
CA ILE A 134 6.76 -8.36 7.91
C ILE A 134 7.02 -9.79 8.35
N GLU A 135 7.77 -10.51 7.54
CA GLU A 135 8.17 -11.88 7.80
C GLU A 135 9.68 -11.92 7.99
N ARG A 136 10.18 -12.76 8.89
CA ARG A 136 11.59 -13.14 8.90
C ARG A 136 11.81 -14.30 7.95
N LEU A 137 12.96 -14.31 7.29
CA LEU A 137 13.41 -15.40 6.44
C LEU A 137 14.38 -16.27 7.24
N VAL A 138 14.03 -17.53 7.43
CA VAL A 138 14.91 -18.50 8.10
C VAL A 138 15.55 -19.43 7.07
N PRO A 139 16.85 -19.76 7.20
CA PRO A 139 17.50 -20.74 6.36
C PRO A 139 16.84 -22.10 6.46
N THR A 140 16.49 -22.69 5.33
CA THR A 140 16.02 -24.09 5.28
C THR A 140 17.20 -25.06 5.38
N PRO A 141 16.97 -26.32 5.80
CA PRO A 141 18.02 -27.33 5.82
C PRO A 141 18.74 -27.49 4.47
N PRO A 142 20.05 -27.81 4.48
CA PRO A 142 20.81 -28.08 3.26
C PRO A 142 20.12 -29.15 2.39
N GLY A 143 20.02 -28.88 1.08
CA GLY A 143 19.35 -29.77 0.12
C GLY A 143 17.89 -29.41 -0.19
N SER A 144 17.31 -28.42 0.49
CA SER A 144 16.01 -27.83 0.10
C SER A 144 16.12 -27.04 -1.21
N ALA A 145 15.09 -27.12 -2.06
CA ALA A 145 15.01 -26.36 -3.30
C ALA A 145 14.82 -24.85 -3.08
N VAL A 146 14.24 -24.47 -1.94
CA VAL A 146 14.04 -23.08 -1.53
C VAL A 146 14.96 -22.82 -0.34
N PRO A 147 15.91 -21.87 -0.43
CA PRO A 147 16.95 -21.69 0.59
C PRO A 147 16.46 -20.97 1.86
N LEU A 148 15.38 -20.20 1.75
CA LEU A 148 14.82 -19.38 2.82
C LEU A 148 13.31 -19.59 2.91
N TYR A 149 12.81 -19.84 4.11
CA TYR A 149 11.37 -19.95 4.36
C TYR A 149 10.88 -18.77 5.19
N PRO A 150 9.76 -18.12 4.81
CA PRO A 150 9.21 -17.00 5.53
C PRO A 150 8.42 -17.45 6.76
N LEU A 151 8.69 -16.85 7.91
CA LEU A 151 7.85 -16.93 9.11
C LEU A 151 7.38 -15.54 9.50
N PRO A 152 6.18 -15.40 10.08
CA PRO A 152 5.73 -14.12 10.61
C PRO A 152 6.75 -13.60 11.62
N LEU A 153 7.10 -12.31 11.52
CA LEU A 153 7.88 -11.63 12.55
C LEU A 153 6.98 -11.42 13.77
N THR A 154 7.47 -11.85 14.92
CA THR A 154 6.75 -11.79 16.18
C THR A 154 7.47 -10.89 17.17
N ASP A 155 6.72 -10.38 18.13
CA ASP A 155 7.18 -9.54 19.23
C ASP A 155 8.38 -10.10 20.01
N ARG A 156 8.59 -11.43 19.98
CA ARG A 156 9.68 -12.11 20.69
C ARG A 156 10.94 -12.30 19.88
N ASP A 157 10.91 -11.94 18.61
CA ASP A 157 12.04 -12.17 17.73
C ASP A 157 13.16 -11.20 18.11
N ALA A 158 14.32 -11.79 18.43
CA ALA A 158 15.47 -11.04 18.90
C ALA A 158 16.03 -10.16 17.79
N THR A 159 16.28 -8.89 18.12
CA THR A 159 16.85 -7.90 17.21
C THR A 159 18.35 -7.72 17.39
N ASP A 160 18.98 -8.46 18.30
CA ASP A 160 20.42 -8.38 18.60
C ASP A 160 21.31 -8.79 17.41
N GLN A 161 20.85 -9.72 16.57
CA GLN A 161 21.56 -10.25 15.41
C GLN A 161 20.93 -9.80 14.08
N LYS A 162 21.72 -9.89 13.00
CA LYS A 162 21.23 -9.65 11.63
C LYS A 162 20.21 -10.70 11.24
N MET A 163 19.06 -10.26 10.75
CA MET A 163 18.00 -11.10 10.21
C MET A 163 17.61 -10.64 8.81
N GLN A 164 17.20 -11.59 7.98
CA GLN A 164 16.62 -11.25 6.68
C GLN A 164 15.11 -11.08 6.88
N LEU A 165 14.59 -9.92 6.48
CA LEU A 165 13.17 -9.61 6.56
C LEU A 165 12.58 -9.54 5.16
N ARG A 166 11.30 -9.90 5.07
CA ARG A 166 10.48 -9.77 3.88
C ARG A 166 9.28 -8.91 4.20
N VAL A 167 9.20 -7.76 3.53
CA VAL A 167 8.15 -6.76 3.72
C VAL A 167 7.18 -6.82 2.55
N THR A 168 5.89 -6.95 2.86
CA THR A 168 4.82 -7.06 1.85
C THR A 168 3.62 -6.23 2.27
N ALA A 169 3.06 -5.45 1.35
CA ALA A 169 1.74 -4.83 1.56
C ALA A 169 0.62 -5.75 1.05
N CYS A 170 -0.49 -5.82 1.78
CA CYS A 170 -1.71 -6.45 1.30
C CYS A 170 -2.49 -5.49 0.39
N ASP A 171 -2.95 -5.97 -0.75
CA ASP A 171 -3.78 -5.19 -1.68
C ASP A 171 -5.23 -5.04 -1.18
N GLN A 172 -6.08 -4.36 -1.95
CA GLN A 172 -7.51 -4.19 -1.66
C GLN A 172 -8.24 -5.53 -1.43
N GLY A 173 -7.83 -6.59 -2.11
CA GLY A 173 -8.38 -7.93 -1.98
C GLY A 173 -7.78 -8.72 -0.81
N ALA A 174 -6.88 -8.12 -0.03
CA ALA A 174 -6.06 -8.78 0.98
C ALA A 174 -5.15 -9.90 0.41
N TYR A 175 -4.76 -9.80 -0.86
CA TYR A 175 -3.72 -10.62 -1.44
C TYR A 175 -2.34 -10.03 -1.15
N PRO A 176 -1.30 -10.86 -1.01
CA PRO A 176 0.06 -10.38 -0.88
C PRO A 176 0.51 -9.67 -2.17
N GLY A 177 0.95 -8.43 -2.03
CA GLY A 177 1.61 -7.69 -3.11
C GLY A 177 3.03 -8.18 -3.37
N LYS A 178 3.80 -7.39 -4.12
CA LYS A 178 5.22 -7.67 -4.34
C LYS A 178 5.98 -7.54 -3.01
N ALA A 179 6.63 -8.62 -2.61
CA ALA A 179 7.51 -8.64 -1.46
C ALA A 179 8.85 -7.95 -1.75
N THR A 180 9.39 -7.28 -0.75
CA THR A 180 10.76 -6.72 -0.76
C THR A 180 11.55 -7.37 0.37
N GLU A 181 12.66 -8.01 0.03
CA GLU A 181 13.55 -8.64 1.00
C GLU A 181 14.68 -7.68 1.35
N VAL A 182 14.97 -7.55 2.64
CA VAL A 182 15.94 -6.62 3.20
C VAL A 182 16.73 -7.29 4.31
N THR A 183 17.95 -6.82 4.56
CA THR A 183 18.74 -7.27 5.70
C THR A 183 18.62 -6.26 6.82
N PHE A 184 18.01 -6.68 7.93
CA PHE A 184 17.88 -5.90 9.15
C PHE A 184 18.86 -6.42 10.19
#